data_AF-A0A7J4AVR2-F1
#
_entry.id   AF-A0A7J4AVR2-F1
#
_cell.length_a   1.000
_cell.length_b   1.000
_cell.length_c   1.000
_cell.angle_alpha   90.00
_cell.angle_beta   90.00
_cell.angle_gamma   90.00
#
_symmetry.space_group_name_H-M   'P 1'
#
loop_
_entity.id
_entity.type
_entity.pdbx_description
1 polymer ?
#
loop_
_entity_poly.entity_id
_entity_poly.type
_entity_poly.pdbx_seq_one_letter_code
_entity_poly.pdbx_strand_id
1 'polypeptide(L)'
;MSKGKIAAQAGHAAVSAAEEARKHYKEWFKAWIDEGQCKVVVKVRSEKELLDLEKQAKEMRLPCALIVDRGLTEIPPGTITCLGIGPAPSEKVDKITGKLPLL
;
A
#
# COMPACT_ATOMS: atom_id res chain seq x y z
N MET A 1 -13.58 2.75 -9.49
CA MET A 1 -13.44 3.85 -8.50
C MET A 1 -13.25 5.15 -9.26
N SER A 2 -13.92 6.24 -8.85
CA SER A 2 -13.63 7.59 -9.40
C SER A 2 -12.20 8.04 -9.10
N LYS A 3 -11.69 9.03 -9.83
CA LYS A 3 -10.32 9.57 -9.62
C LYS A 3 -10.13 10.07 -8.18
N GLY A 4 -11.12 10.77 -7.64
CA GLY A 4 -11.07 11.26 -6.25
C GLY A 4 -11.04 10.10 -5.25
N LYS A 5 -11.82 9.03 -5.50
CA LYS A 5 -11.83 7.87 -4.64
C LYS A 5 -10.50 7.12 -4.63
N ILE A 6 -9.89 6.96 -5.80
CA ILE A 6 -8.54 6.38 -5.94
C ILE A 6 -7.53 7.16 -5.12
N ALA A 7 -7.50 8.50 -5.26
CA ALA A 7 -6.58 9.35 -4.52
C ALA A 7 -6.76 9.22 -3.01
N ALA A 8 -8.01 9.21 -2.52
CA ALA A 8 -8.30 9.04 -1.10
C ALA A 8 -7.81 7.68 -0.57
N GLN A 9 -8.07 6.58 -1.29
CA GLN A 9 -7.66 5.24 -0.84
C GLN A 9 -6.15 5.02 -0.92
N ALA A 10 -5.48 5.58 -1.94
CA ALA A 10 -4.03 5.61 -2.00
C ALA A 10 -3.43 6.41 -0.83
N GLY A 11 -4.07 7.53 -0.45
CA GLY A 11 -3.69 8.32 0.73
C GLY A 11 -3.82 7.53 2.03
N HIS A 12 -4.95 6.85 2.24
CA HIS A 12 -5.15 5.99 3.41
C HIS A 12 -4.10 4.87 3.50
N ALA A 13 -3.82 4.20 2.38
CA ALA A 13 -2.81 3.15 2.28
C ALA A 13 -1.41 3.67 2.61
N ALA A 14 -1.04 4.82 2.02
CA ALA A 14 0.25 5.44 2.25
C ALA A 14 0.46 5.83 3.72
N VAL A 15 -0.51 6.49 4.35
CA VAL A 15 -0.41 6.91 5.76
C VAL A 15 -0.34 5.71 6.68
N SER A 16 -1.19 4.70 6.46
CA SER A 16 -1.27 3.53 7.34
C SER A 16 -0.02 2.66 7.25
N ALA A 17 0.51 2.43 6.04
CA ALA A 17 1.75 1.66 5.85
C ALA A 17 2.98 2.43 6.35
N ALA A 18 3.02 3.76 6.16
CA ALA A 18 4.08 4.59 6.71
C ALA A 18 4.08 4.59 8.25
N GLU A 19 2.90 4.59 8.89
CA GLU A 19 2.79 4.50 10.36
C GLU A 19 3.28 3.15 10.89
N GLU A 20 2.98 2.05 10.19
CA GLU A 20 3.54 0.72 10.50
C GLU A 20 5.07 0.73 10.41
N ALA A 21 5.63 1.31 9.35
CA ALA A 21 7.07 1.47 9.20
C ALA A 21 7.66 2.38 10.28
N ARG A 22 7.01 3.49 10.63
CA ARG A 22 7.48 4.40 11.67
C ARG A 22 7.59 3.72 13.04
N LYS A 23 6.68 2.81 13.36
CA LYS A 23 6.69 2.06 14.63
C LYS A 23 7.74 0.95 14.65
N HIS A 24 7.82 0.16 13.57
CA HIS A 24 8.52 -1.12 13.56
C HIS A 24 9.80 -1.13 12.70
N TYR A 25 9.97 -0.17 11.78
CA TYR A 25 11.06 -0.08 10.80
C TYR A 25 11.60 1.36 10.71
N LYS A 26 11.98 1.93 11.87
CA LYS A 26 12.32 3.36 12.04
C LYS A 26 13.36 3.87 11.03
N GLU A 27 14.38 3.08 10.74
CA GLU A 27 15.45 3.44 9.81
C GLU A 27 14.92 3.56 8.37
N TRP A 28 14.08 2.62 7.93
CA TRP A 28 13.46 2.68 6.59
C TRP A 28 12.51 3.86 6.47
N PHE A 29 11.71 4.12 7.51
CA PHE A 29 10.83 5.29 7.54
C PHE A 29 11.63 6.60 7.46
N LYS A 30 12.70 6.73 8.26
CA LYS A 30 13.54 7.93 8.27
C LYS A 30 14.20 8.17 6.91
N ALA A 31 14.85 7.16 6.35
CA ALA A 31 15.49 7.26 5.03
C ALA A 31 14.47 7.64 3.96
N TRP A 32 13.30 7.01 3.95
CA TRP A 32 12.24 7.32 2.99
C TRP A 32 11.74 8.77 3.10
N ILE A 33 11.57 9.31 4.31
CA ILE A 33 11.22 10.72 4.50
C ILE A 33 12.35 11.64 4.01
N ASP A 34 13.59 11.35 4.39
CA ASP A 34 14.77 12.14 4.01
C ASP A 34 14.99 12.15 2.48
N GLU A 35 14.57 11.08 1.78
CA GLU A 35 14.59 10.93 0.32
C GLU A 35 13.35 11.51 -0.40
N GLY A 36 12.45 12.18 0.33
CA GLY A 36 11.28 12.84 -0.28
C GLY A 36 10.08 11.92 -0.49
N GLN A 37 9.99 10.83 0.28
CA GLN A 37 8.81 9.98 0.48
C GLN A 37 8.16 9.43 -0.80
N CYS A 38 9.00 8.92 -1.72
CA CYS A 38 8.61 8.38 -3.03
C CYS A 38 7.48 7.34 -2.93
N LYS A 39 6.52 7.40 -3.86
CA LYS A 39 5.39 6.47 -3.97
C LYS A 39 5.17 6.12 -5.43
N VAL A 40 4.93 4.84 -5.70
CA VAL A 40 4.53 4.33 -7.02
C VAL A 40 3.16 3.69 -6.87
N VAL A 41 2.23 4.06 -7.76
CA VAL A 41 0.86 3.54 -7.75
C VAL A 41 0.69 2.57 -8.91
N VAL A 42 0.46 1.30 -8.58
CA VAL A 42 0.19 0.21 -9.52
C VAL A 42 -1.24 -0.29 -9.38
N LYS A 43 -1.71 -1.07 -10.34
CA LYS A 43 -3.06 -1.67 -10.32
C LYS A 43 -3.03 -3.19 -10.37
N VAL A 44 -4.01 -3.77 -9.68
CA VAL A 44 -4.34 -5.21 -9.70
C VAL A 44 -5.73 -5.39 -10.27
N ARG A 45 -6.09 -6.63 -10.61
CA ARG A 45 -7.39 -6.91 -11.26
C ARG A 45 -8.47 -7.36 -10.29
N SER A 46 -8.11 -7.66 -9.03
CA SER A 46 -9.05 -8.24 -8.07
C SER A 46 -8.67 -7.97 -6.61
N GLU A 47 -9.66 -8.07 -5.74
CA GLU A 47 -9.50 -8.07 -4.28
C GLU A 47 -8.63 -9.25 -3.80
N LYS A 48 -8.77 -10.42 -4.44
CA LYS A 48 -7.93 -11.58 -4.17
C LYS A 48 -6.45 -11.28 -4.37
N GLU A 49 -6.09 -10.59 -5.45
CA GLU A 49 -4.70 -10.18 -5.67
C GLU A 49 -4.19 -9.24 -4.56
N LEU A 50 -5.01 -8.33 -4.03
CA LEU A 50 -4.60 -7.50 -2.89
C LEU A 50 -4.30 -8.36 -1.65
N LEU A 51 -5.13 -9.36 -1.36
CA LEU A 51 -4.93 -10.28 -0.25
C LEU A 51 -3.66 -11.14 -0.44
N ASP A 52 -3.44 -11.65 -1.64
CA ASP A 52 -2.26 -12.46 -1.97
C ASP A 52 -0.97 -11.64 -1.87
N LEU A 53 -0.99 -10.36 -2.26
CA LEU A 53 0.14 -9.43 -2.10
C LEU A 53 0.37 -9.05 -0.63
N GLU A 54 -0.70 -8.83 0.15
CA GLU A 54 -0.59 -8.55 1.59
C GLU A 54 0.09 -9.72 2.33
N LYS A 55 -0.32 -10.95 2.00
CA LYS A 55 0.29 -12.16 2.55
C LYS A 55 1.79 -12.22 2.22
N GLN A 56 2.18 -12.00 0.96
CA GLN A 56 3.58 -11.97 0.55
C GLN A 56 4.38 -10.89 1.28
N ALA A 57 3.82 -9.68 1.43
CA ALA A 57 4.47 -8.60 2.16
C ALA A 57 4.72 -8.95 3.63
N LYS A 58 3.73 -9.57 4.30
CA LYS A 58 3.86 -10.05 5.68
C LYS A 58 4.91 -11.16 5.81
N GLU A 59 4.94 -12.13 4.90
CA GLU A 59 5.95 -13.20 4.86
C GLU A 59 7.37 -12.65 4.68
N MET A 60 7.52 -11.60 3.87
CA MET A 60 8.79 -10.90 3.66
C MET A 60 9.13 -9.88 4.75
N ARG A 61 8.30 -9.74 5.79
CA ARG A 61 8.43 -8.76 6.88
C ARG A 61 8.57 -7.33 6.34
N LEU A 62 7.70 -6.97 5.41
CA LEU A 62 7.57 -5.60 4.94
C LEU A 62 6.41 -4.91 5.66
N PRO A 63 6.54 -3.63 6.01
CA PRO A 63 5.41 -2.85 6.49
C PRO A 63 4.35 -2.79 5.40
N CYS A 64 3.10 -3.06 5.76
CA CYS A 64 1.98 -3.00 4.82
C CYS A 64 0.67 -2.67 5.52
N ALA A 65 -0.28 -2.10 4.77
CA ALA A 65 -1.61 -1.80 5.28
C ALA A 65 -2.68 -2.02 4.21
N LEU A 66 -3.59 -2.95 4.50
CA LEU A 66 -4.76 -3.23 3.67
C LEU A 66 -5.91 -2.29 4.03
N ILE A 67 -6.46 -1.61 3.04
CA ILE A 67 -7.50 -0.59 3.24
C ILE A 67 -8.86 -1.14 2.85
N VAL A 68 -9.76 -1.11 3.83
CA VAL A 68 -11.16 -1.48 3.70
C VAL A 68 -12.00 -0.21 3.71
N ASP A 69 -12.81 -0.01 2.66
CA ASP A 69 -13.74 1.10 2.61
C ASP A 69 -14.87 0.89 3.62
N ARG A 70 -15.09 1.85 4.52
CA ARG A 70 -16.18 1.78 5.50
C ARG A 70 -17.55 2.12 4.91
N GLY A 71 -17.68 2.29 3.60
CA GLY A 71 -18.96 2.46 2.92
C GLY A 71 -19.56 3.85 3.03
N LEU A 72 -18.71 4.88 3.18
CA LEU A 72 -19.15 6.29 3.20
C LEU A 72 -19.22 6.90 1.79
N THR A 73 -19.10 6.08 0.73
CA THR A 73 -18.92 6.54 -0.66
C THR A 73 -19.40 5.51 -1.70
N GLU A 74 -19.03 5.72 -2.97
CA GLU A 74 -19.34 5.00 -4.23
C GLU A 74 -19.26 3.45 -4.27
N ILE A 75 -18.86 2.76 -3.20
CA ILE A 75 -18.57 1.31 -3.19
C ILE A 75 -19.21 0.66 -1.96
N PRO A 76 -19.66 -0.62 -2.03
CA PRO A 76 -20.22 -1.30 -0.87
C PRO A 76 -19.32 -1.24 0.38
N PRO A 77 -19.89 -1.00 1.57
CA PRO A 77 -19.15 -1.09 2.82
C PRO A 77 -18.44 -2.44 2.96
N GLY A 78 -17.21 -2.41 3.49
CA GLY A 78 -16.41 -3.62 3.70
C GLY A 78 -15.58 -4.05 2.50
N THR A 79 -15.62 -3.31 1.38
CA THR A 79 -14.82 -3.63 0.20
C THR A 79 -13.34 -3.30 0.42
N ILE A 80 -12.45 -4.25 0.16
CA ILE A 80 -11.00 -4.00 0.10
C ILE A 80 -10.71 -3.16 -1.15
N THR A 81 -10.06 -2.01 -0.97
CA THR A 81 -9.87 -1.03 -2.06
C THR A 81 -8.42 -0.79 -2.44
N CYS A 82 -7.48 -0.90 -1.49
CA CYS A 82 -6.07 -0.57 -1.72
C CYS A 82 -5.16 -1.31 -0.73
N LEU A 83 -3.90 -1.49 -1.09
CA LEU A 83 -2.85 -2.03 -0.23
C LEU A 83 -1.63 -1.10 -0.31
N GLY A 84 -1.17 -0.62 0.84
CA GLY A 84 0.13 0.04 0.96
C GLY A 84 1.21 -0.99 1.31
N ILE A 85 2.37 -0.93 0.64
CA ILE A 85 3.56 -1.75 0.97
C ILE A 85 4.76 -0.80 1.07
N GLY A 86 5.54 -0.94 2.13
CA GLY A 86 6.63 -0.04 2.46
C GLY A 86 6.23 1.08 3.43
N PRO A 87 7.12 2.06 3.66
CA PRO A 87 8.44 2.19 3.05
C PRO A 87 9.40 1.06 3.43
N ALA A 88 10.23 0.66 2.46
CA ALA A 88 11.27 -0.35 2.58
C ALA A 88 12.25 -0.19 1.40
N PRO A 89 13.43 -0.82 1.42
CA PRO A 89 14.32 -0.86 0.25
C PRO A 89 13.57 -1.27 -1.02
N SER A 90 13.77 -0.51 -2.11
CA SER A 90 13.05 -0.71 -3.38
C SER A 90 13.15 -2.15 -3.90
N GLU A 91 14.34 -2.73 -3.84
CA GLU A 91 14.61 -4.13 -4.22
C GLU A 91 13.74 -5.16 -3.48
N LYS A 92 13.26 -4.86 -2.26
CA LYS A 92 12.36 -5.73 -1.51
C LYS A 92 10.91 -5.54 -1.93
N VAL A 93 10.51 -4.29 -2.18
CA VAL A 93 9.16 -3.95 -2.66
C VAL A 93 8.95 -4.49 -4.08
N ASP A 94 9.93 -4.33 -4.96
CA ASP A 94 9.87 -4.74 -6.37
C ASP A 94 9.76 -6.26 -6.57
N LYS A 95 10.22 -7.06 -5.61
CA LYS A 95 10.00 -8.52 -5.61
C LYS A 95 8.52 -8.89 -5.61
N ILE A 96 7.67 -8.02 -5.04
CA ILE A 96 6.24 -8.24 -4.90
C ILE A 96 5.49 -7.44 -5.97
N THR A 97 5.85 -6.18 -6.20
CA THR A 97 5.05 -5.26 -7.05
C THR A 97 5.65 -4.97 -8.42
N GLY A 98 6.91 -5.36 -8.69
CA GLY A 98 7.66 -4.90 -9.87
C GLY A 98 7.11 -5.37 -11.23
N LYS A 99 6.20 -6.36 -11.25
CA LYS A 99 5.52 -6.84 -12.47
C LYS A 99 4.12 -6.26 -12.66
N LEU A 100 3.63 -5.49 -11.68
CA LEU A 100 2.29 -4.92 -11.74
C LEU A 100 2.28 -3.70 -12.67
N PRO A 101 1.24 -3.52 -13.49
CA PRO A 101 1.12 -2.35 -14.35
C PRO A 101 0.89 -1.08 -13.51
N LEU A 102 1.45 0.04 -13.95
CA LEU A 102 1.15 1.36 -13.40
C LEU A 102 -0.36 1.66 -13.52
N LEU A 103 -0.93 2.34 -12.53
CA LEU A 103 -2.37 2.62 -12.44
C LEU A 103 -2.83 3.54 -13.58
#